data_AF-A0A3B8S1L2-F1
#
_entry.id   AF-A0A3B8S1L2-F1
#
_cell.length_a   1.000
_cell.length_b   1.000
_cell.length_c   1.000
_cell.angle_alpha   90.00
_cell.angle_beta   90.00
_cell.angle_gamma   90.00
#
_symmetry.space_group_name_H-M   'P 1'
#
loop_
_entity.id
_entity.type
_entity.pdbx_description
1 polymer ?
#
loop_
_entity_poly.entity_id
_entity_poly.type
_entity_poly.pdbx_seq_one_letter_code
_entity_poly.pdbx_strand_id
1 'polypeptide(L)' 'MNKHISYRSSELLTSLLQNGKSFFTLAEAGKILSKSDPAAVRRLVSDMTKRGLILRIKDGLYTIIPYEKDAEN' A
#
# COMPACT_ATOMS: atom_id res chain seq x y z
N MET A 1 -9.35 -13.22 11.18
CA MET A 1 -9.93 -12.04 10.50
C MET A 1 -9.29 -11.92 9.11
N ASN A 2 -9.90 -12.50 8.07
CA ASN A 2 -9.36 -12.46 6.71
C ASN A 2 -9.51 -11.05 6.13
N LYS A 3 -8.47 -10.22 6.22
CA LYS A 3 -8.42 -8.93 5.52
C LYS A 3 -8.36 -9.23 4.01
N HIS A 4 -9.51 -9.16 3.32
CA HIS A 4 -9.61 -9.38 1.88
C HIS A 4 -8.84 -8.29 1.10
N ILE A 5 -7.57 -8.51 0.78
CA ILE A 5 -6.77 -7.54 0.02
C ILE A 5 -7.28 -7.51 -1.43
N SER A 6 -7.61 -6.32 -1.92
CA SER A 6 -8.03 -6.15 -3.33
C SER A 6 -6.85 -6.42 -4.26
N TYR A 7 -7.12 -6.84 -5.51
CA TYR A 7 -6.06 -7.09 -6.51
C TYR A 7 -5.08 -5.91 -6.64
N ARG A 8 -5.59 -4.67 -6.68
CA ARG A 8 -4.77 -3.45 -6.78
C ARG A 8 -3.96 -3.16 -5.51
N SER A 9 -4.52 -3.45 -4.34
CA SER A 9 -3.78 -3.34 -3.08
C SER A 9 -2.63 -4.35 -3.02
N SER A 10 -2.87 -5.58 -3.49
CA SER A 10 -1.85 -6.63 -3.57
C SER A 10 -0.74 -6.24 -4.56
N GLU A 11 -1.11 -5.80 -5.77
CA GLU A 11 -0.17 -5.33 -6.79
C GLU A 11 0.77 -4.23 -6.26
N LEU A 12 0.21 -3.23 -5.57
CA LEU A 12 1.00 -2.15 -4.97
C LEU A 12 1.95 -2.69 -3.88
N LEU A 13 1.46 -3.51 -2.95
CA LEU A 13 2.26 -4.07 -1.86
C LEU A 13 3.39 -4.96 -2.38
N THR A 14 3.09 -5.87 -3.31
CA THR A 14 4.08 -6.77 -3.91
C THR A 14 5.17 -5.98 -4.64
N SER A 15 4.79 -4.97 -5.42
CA SER A 15 5.77 -4.14 -6.13
C SER A 15 6.67 -3.38 -5.16
N LEU A 16 6.12 -2.81 -4.08
CA LEU A 16 6.90 -2.11 -3.06
C LEU A 16 7.87 -3.05 -2.32
N LEU A 17 7.40 -4.25 -1.93
CA LEU A 17 8.22 -5.26 -1.27
C LEU A 17 9.36 -5.77 -2.18
N GLN A 18 9.07 -6.03 -3.46
CA GLN A 18 10.09 -6.46 -4.44
C GLN A 18 11.17 -5.41 -4.66
N ASN A 19 10.82 -4.13 -4.57
CA ASN A 19 11.76 -3.02 -4.71
C ASN A 19 12.49 -2.68 -3.40
N GLY A 20 12.26 -3.43 -2.31
CA GLY A 20 12.81 -3.11 -0.98
C GLY A 20 12.36 -1.75 -0.45
N LYS A 21 11.27 -1.19 -0.98
CA LYS A 21 10.77 0.14 -0.62
C LYS A 21 9.73 0.03 0.48
N SER A 22 10.18 0.24 1.72
CA SER A 22 9.28 0.36 2.87
C SER A 22 8.46 1.65 2.79
N PHE A 23 9.05 2.73 2.28
CA PHE A 23 8.43 4.04 2.15
C PHE A 23 8.10 4.38 0.69
N PHE A 24 6.97 5.06 0.48
CA PHE A 24 6.56 5.51 -0.84
C PHE A 24 5.70 6.77 -0.78
N THR A 25 5.72 7.51 -1.89
CA THR A 25 4.86 8.66 -2.13
C THR A 25 3.65 8.31 -2.99
N LEU A 26 2.64 9.18 -2.98
CA LEU A 26 1.49 9.03 -3.88
C LEU A 26 1.92 9.01 -5.37
N ALA A 27 2.96 9.78 -5.72
CA ALA A 27 3.51 9.79 -7.08
C ALA A 27 4.15 8.44 -7.45
N GLU A 28 4.86 7.81 -6.52
CA GLU A 28 5.42 6.47 -6.73
C GLU A 28 4.33 5.40 -6.83
N ALA A 29 3.30 5.47 -5.99
CA ALA A 29 2.13 4.59 -6.12
C ALA A 29 1.46 4.74 -7.48
N GLY A 30 1.38 5.97 -8.01
CA GLY A 30 0.88 6.24 -9.36
C GLY A 30 1.75 5.65 -10.47
N LYS A 31 3.08 5.65 -10.31
CA LYS A 31 4.00 5.02 -11.26
C LYS A 31 3.88 3.49 -11.25
N ILE A 32 3.74 2.89 -10.06
CA ILE A 32 3.52 1.44 -9.91
C ILE A 32 2.18 1.05 -10.54
N LEU A 33 1.12 1.82 -10.25
CA LEU A 33 -0.22 1.61 -10.78
C LEU A 33 -0.47 2.46 -12.03
N SER A 34 0.47 2.46 -12.97
CA SER A 34 0.45 3.33 -14.18
C SER A 34 -0.81 3.19 -15.05
N LYS A 35 -1.50 2.05 -14.96
CA LYS A 35 -2.77 1.80 -15.66
C LYS A 35 -4.01 2.36 -14.94
N SER A 36 -3.84 2.92 -13.74
CA SER A 36 -4.93 3.47 -12.93
C SER A 36 -4.94 4.98 -12.98
N ASP A 37 -6.14 5.57 -13.00
CA ASP A 37 -6.30 7.01 -12.90
C ASP A 37 -5.74 7.57 -11.56
N PRO A 38 -5.12 8.75 -11.53
CA PRO A 38 -4.58 9.33 -10.30
C PRO A 38 -5.59 9.49 -9.15
N ALA A 39 -6.88 9.73 -9.44
CA ALA A 39 -7.92 9.76 -8.41
C ALA A 39 -8.20 8.35 -7.84
N ALA A 40 -8.17 7.32 -8.69
CA ALA A 40 -8.29 5.93 -8.24
C ALA A 40 -7.13 5.52 -7.34
N VAL A 41 -5.89 5.91 -7.68
CA VAL A 41 -4.70 5.67 -6.84
C VAL A 41 -4.83 6.37 -5.49
N ARG A 42 -5.28 7.63 -5.45
CA ARG A 42 -5.55 8.35 -4.19
C ARG A 42 -6.58 7.64 -3.31
N ARG A 43 -7.69 7.19 -3.92
CA ARG A 43 -8.73 6.45 -3.20
C ARG A 43 -8.19 5.13 -2.65
N LEU A 44 -7.43 4.39 -3.46
CA LEU A 44 -6.79 3.13 -3.05
C LEU A 44 -5.85 3.34 -1.87
N VAL A 45 -4.93 4.31 -1.95
CA VAL A 45 -4.01 4.62 -0.85
C VAL A 45 -4.77 5.05 0.40
N SER A 46 -5.83 5.86 0.27
CA SER A 46 -6.68 6.23 1.40
C SER A 46 -7.38 5.02 2.03
N ASP A 47 -7.92 4.10 1.21
CA ASP A 47 -8.56 2.87 1.68
C ASP A 47 -7.56 1.96 2.39
N MET A 48 -6.39 1.73 1.79
CA MET A 48 -5.32 0.94 2.39
C MET A 48 -4.83 1.53 3.71
N THR A 49 -4.81 2.86 3.83
CA THR A 49 -4.50 3.55 5.10
C THR A 49 -5.59 3.29 6.14
N LYS A 50 -6.87 3.47 5.79
CA LYS A 50 -8.02 3.22 6.70
C LYS A 50 -8.08 1.78 7.19
N ARG A 51 -7.65 0.83 6.35
CA ARG A 51 -7.63 -0.60 6.65
C ARG A 51 -6.38 -1.08 7.39
N GLY A 52 -5.43 -0.18 7.65
CA GLY A 52 -4.18 -0.49 8.33
C GLY A 52 -3.29 -1.44 7.53
N LEU A 53 -3.28 -1.32 6.20
CA LEU A 53 -2.32 -2.02 5.32
C LEU A 53 -1.05 -1.19 5.12
N ILE A 54 -1.20 0.14 5.19
CA ILE A 54 -0.12 1.12 5.12
C ILE A 54 -0.35 2.18 6.18
N LEU A 55 0.70 2.86 6.58
CA LEU A 55 0.67 3.97 7.52
C LEU A 55 1.07 5.25 6.82
N ARG A 56 0.30 6.33 7.02
CA ARG A 56 0.69 7.67 6.58
C ARG A 56 1.63 8.27 7.62
N ILE A 57 2.88 8.52 7.23
CA ILE A 57 3.90 9.11 8.11
C ILE A 57 3.73 10.64 8.16
N LYS A 58 3.53 11.25 7.00
CA LYS A 58 3.24 12.68 6.84
C LYS A 58 2.49 12.91 5.53
N ASP A 59 2.16 14.16 5.23
CA ASP A 59 1.48 14.49 3.99
C ASP A 59 2.28 14.01 2.77
N GLY A 60 1.66 13.10 2.00
CA GLY A 60 2.23 12.53 0.79
C GLY A 60 3.27 11.42 0.99
N LEU A 61 3.58 11.01 2.23
CA LEU A 61 4.53 9.95 2.54
C LEU A 61 3.88 8.82 3.34
N TYR A 62 4.03 7.60 2.84
CA TYR A 62 3.43 6.39 3.38
C TYR A 62 4.50 5.34 3.60
N THR A 63 4.25 4.42 4.54
CA THR A 63 5.05 3.21 4.72
C THR A 63 4.16 1.98 4.70
N ILE A 64 4.69 0.87 4.21
CA ILE A 64 4.06 -0.44 4.44
C ILE A 64 4.13 -0.73 5.93
N ILE A 65 3.01 -1.16 6.51
CA ILE A 65 3.01 -1.75 7.85
C ILE A 65 3.46 -3.20 7.62
N PRO A 66 4.61 -3.63 8.16
CA PRO A 66 4.99 -5.02 8.12
C PRO A 66 3.83 -5.80 8.73
N TYR A 67 3.19 -6.63 7.93
CA TYR A 67 2.42 -7.72 8.52
C TYR A 67 3.47 -8.57 9.22
N GLU A 68 3.51 -8.49 10.53
CA GLU A 68 4.27 -9.46 11.31
C GLU A 68 3.86 -10.84 10.80
N LYS A 69 4.87 -11.52 10.23
CA LYS A 69 4.97 -12.96 10.37
C LYS A 69 4.76 -13.29 11.84
N ASP A 70 4.09 -14.41 12.07
CA ASP A 70 3.97 -15.12 13.35
C ASP A 70 2.80 -14.67 14.24
N ALA A 71 1.60 -15.13 13.86
CA ALA A 71 0.73 -15.73 14.87
C ALA A 71 1.31 -17.11 15.21
N GLU A 72 2.36 -17.16 16.03
CA GLU A 72 2.71 -18.38 16.75
C GLU A 72 1.67 -18.59 17.85
N ASN A 73 0.72 -19.49 17.58
CA ASN A 73 0.31 -20.55 18.50
C ASN A 73 -0.51 -21.61 17.75
#